data_AF-A0A368EBJ6-F1
#
_entry.id   AF-A0A368EBJ6-F1
#
_cell.length_a   1.000
_cell.length_b   1.000
_cell.length_c   1.000
_cell.angle_alpha   90.00
_cell.angle_beta   90.00
_cell.angle_gamma   90.00
#
_symmetry.space_group_name_H-M   'P 1'
#
loop_
_entity.id
_entity.type
_entity.pdbx_description
1 polymer ?
#
loop_
_entity_poly.entity_id
_entity_poly.type
_entity_poly.pdbx_seq_one_letter_code
_entity_poly.pdbx_strand_id
1 'polypeptide(L)' 'TVWLNATQKTIVSRLKKNINNRPLLKNVEIDKYVSNLLLKRNPMYSKAHLSVVSKNESKIEMTNRILIKIKNYLVDNNNV' A
#
# COMPACT_ATOMS: atom_id res chain seq x y z
N THR A 1 2.68 -3.60 12.94
CA THR A 1 3.03 -2.96 11.64
C THR A 1 1.90 -3.16 10.65
N VAL A 2 1.60 -2.15 9.81
CA VAL A 2 0.49 -2.20 8.84
C VAL A 2 1.04 -2.01 7.41
N TRP A 3 0.66 -2.90 6.50
CA TRP A 3 0.95 -2.81 5.07
C TRP A 3 -0.26 -2.26 4.31
N LEU A 4 -0.08 -1.10 3.67
CA LEU A 4 -1.05 -0.53 2.73
C LEU A 4 -0.81 -1.12 1.35
N ASN A 5 -1.46 -2.25 1.07
CA ASN A 5 -1.36 -2.92 -0.21
C ASN A 5 -2.17 -2.18 -1.27
N ALA A 6 -1.73 -2.18 -2.53
CA ALA A 6 -2.45 -1.62 -3.66
C ALA A 6 -2.09 -2.40 -4.93
N THR A 7 -3.04 -2.51 -5.87
CA THR A 7 -2.74 -3.17 -7.14
C THR A 7 -1.68 -2.39 -7.92
N GLN A 8 -0.89 -3.08 -8.75
CA GLN A 8 0.07 -2.44 -9.65
C GLN A 8 -0.58 -1.32 -10.46
N LYS A 9 -1.76 -1.58 -11.03
CA LYS A 9 -2.55 -0.60 -11.79
C LYS A 9 -2.86 0.66 -10.97
N THR A 10 -3.28 0.50 -9.72
CA THR A 10 -3.57 1.62 -8.81
C THR A 10 -2.30 2.40 -8.47
N ILE A 11 -1.19 1.71 -8.20
CA ILE A 11 0.10 2.34 -7.90
C ILE A 11 0.54 3.19 -9.11
N VAL A 12 0.63 2.59 -10.29
CA VAL A 12 1.07 3.26 -11.53
C VAL A 12 0.20 4.49 -11.82
N SER A 13 -1.12 4.37 -11.72
CA SER A 13 -2.05 5.50 -11.89
C SER A 13 -1.74 6.65 -10.92
N ARG A 14 -1.49 6.36 -9.64
CA ARG A 14 -1.13 7.37 -8.62
C ARG A 14 0.26 7.98 -8.84
N LEU A 15 1.21 7.20 -9.36
CA LEU A 15 2.56 7.69 -9.69
C LEU A 15 2.53 8.67 -10.86
N LYS A 16 1.79 8.34 -11.93
CA LYS A 16 1.67 9.17 -13.14
C LYS A 16 1.12 10.57 -12.83
N LYS A 17 0.21 10.71 -11.87
CA LYS A 17 -0.35 12.02 -11.43
C LYS A 17 0.68 12.98 -10.84
N ASN A 18 1.83 12.49 -10.36
CA ASN A 18 2.85 13.31 -9.71
C ASN A 18 4.26 12.87 -10.11
N ILE A 19 4.47 12.62 -11.40
CA ILE A 19 5.71 12.03 -11.92
C ILE A 19 6.92 12.95 -11.75
N ASN A 20 6.70 14.27 -11.94
CA ASN A 20 7.78 15.27 -11.88
C ASN A 20 8.43 15.36 -10.49
N ASN A 21 7.67 15.08 -9.43
CA ASN A 21 8.15 15.11 -8.05
C ASN A 21 8.74 13.77 -7.58
N ARG A 22 9.01 12.83 -8.49
CA ARG A 22 9.55 11.50 -8.18
C ARG A 22 10.86 11.26 -8.93
N PRO A 23 12.01 11.68 -8.37
CA PRO A 23 13.31 11.56 -9.03
C PRO A 23 13.64 10.13 -9.49
N LEU A 24 13.28 9.12 -8.69
CA LEU A 24 13.51 7.70 -8.99
C LEU A 24 12.69 7.16 -10.18
N LEU A 25 11.69 7.92 -10.65
CA LEU A 25 10.85 7.55 -11.78
C LEU A 25 11.17 8.33 -13.05
N LYS A 26 12.23 9.16 -13.05
CA LYS A 26 12.67 9.86 -14.25
C LYS A 26 13.26 8.85 -15.24
N ASN A 27 12.81 8.90 -16.49
CA ASN A 27 13.31 8.09 -17.60
C ASN A 27 13.22 6.56 -17.39
N VAL A 28 12.27 6.08 -16.59
CA VAL A 28 12.03 4.64 -16.40
C VAL A 28 10.69 4.22 -17.00
N GLU A 29 10.63 2.97 -17.45
CA GLU A 29 9.37 2.33 -17.79
C GLU A 29 8.61 1.99 -16.48
N ILE A 30 7.67 2.88 -16.11
CA ILE A 30 7.03 2.88 -14.77
C ILE A 30 6.38 1.53 -14.46
N ASP A 31 5.71 0.91 -15.43
CA ASP A 31 5.00 -0.35 -15.24
C ASP A 31 5.96 -1.50 -14.87
N LYS A 32 7.04 -1.70 -15.65
CA LYS A 32 8.11 -2.65 -15.34
C LYS A 32 8.83 -2.33 -14.04
N TYR A 33 9.12 -1.05 -13.78
CA TYR A 33 9.79 -0.61 -12.57
C TYR A 33 8.97 -0.95 -11.30
N VAL A 34 7.66 -0.65 -11.32
CA VAL A 34 6.75 -0.98 -10.21
C VAL A 34 6.61 -2.48 -10.04
N SER A 35 6.49 -3.24 -11.13
CA SER A 35 6.39 -4.71 -11.07
C SER A 35 7.61 -5.32 -10.37
N ASN A 36 8.82 -4.92 -10.79
CA ASN A 36 10.08 -5.38 -10.17
C ASN A 36 10.18 -4.98 -8.69
N LEU A 37 9.74 -3.78 -8.35
CA LEU A 37 9.70 -3.30 -6.97
C LEU A 37 8.77 -4.12 -6.09
N LEU A 38 7.57 -4.46 -6.59
CA LEU A 38 6.62 -5.30 -5.87
C LEU A 38 7.22 -6.68 -5.63
N LEU A 39 7.82 -7.32 -6.63
CA LEU A 39 8.49 -8.62 -6.47
C LEU A 39 9.60 -8.57 -5.42
N LYS A 40 10.48 -7.56 -5.50
CA LYS A 40 11.60 -7.41 -4.56
C LYS A 40 11.14 -7.16 -3.12
N ARG A 41 10.06 -6.40 -2.94
CA ARG A 41 9.63 -5.93 -1.62
C ARG A 41 8.50 -6.75 -0.99
N ASN A 42 7.78 -7.55 -1.77
CA ASN A 42 6.69 -8.39 -1.25
C ASN A 42 7.14 -9.27 -0.05
N PRO A 43 8.31 -9.96 -0.09
CA PRO A 43 8.78 -10.75 1.06
C PRO A 43 9.02 -9.94 2.34
N MET A 44 9.22 -8.63 2.23
CA MET A 44 9.37 -7.73 3.37
C MET A 44 8.01 -7.19 3.83
N TYR A 45 7.18 -6.75 2.90
CA TYR A 45 5.85 -6.19 3.20
C TYR A 45 4.86 -7.24 3.75
N SER A 46 4.98 -8.49 3.31
CA SER A 46 4.12 -9.60 3.77
C SER A 46 4.31 -9.95 5.24
N LYS A 47 5.42 -9.53 5.86
CA LYS A 47 5.69 -9.72 7.30
C LYS A 47 4.91 -8.76 8.19
N ALA A 48 4.11 -7.85 7.62
CA ALA A 48 3.27 -6.96 8.40
C ALA A 48 2.16 -7.74 9.13
N HIS A 49 1.89 -7.35 10.38
CA HIS A 49 0.82 -7.95 11.19
C HIS A 49 -0.56 -7.73 10.55
N LEU A 50 -0.73 -6.61 9.85
CA LEU A 50 -1.96 -6.25 9.16
C LEU A 50 -1.69 -5.88 7.71
N SER A 51 -2.53 -6.38 6.81
CA SER A 51 -2.58 -5.95 5.40
C SER A 51 -3.92 -5.30 5.09
N VAL A 52 -3.88 -4.11 4.50
CA VAL A 52 -5.05 -3.31 4.14
C VAL A 52 -4.97 -2.94 2.65
N VAL A 53 -5.87 -3.47 1.83
CA VAL A 53 -5.86 -3.27 0.36
C VAL A 53 -6.50 -1.93 -0.01
N SER A 54 -5.71 -0.90 -0.24
CA SER A 54 -6.15 0.42 -0.70
C SER A 54 -7.03 0.32 -1.94
N LYS A 55 -8.26 0.83 -1.83
CA LYS A 55 -9.21 0.95 -2.93
C LYS A 55 -9.22 2.39 -3.46
N ASN A 56 -10.03 2.64 -4.48
CA ASN A 56 -10.29 3.99 -4.97
C ASN A 56 -11.29 4.70 -4.05
N GLU A 57 -10.89 4.88 -2.79
CA GLU A 57 -11.69 5.47 -1.70
C GLU A 57 -11.03 6.78 -1.24
N SER A 58 -11.81 7.63 -0.59
CA SER A 58 -11.32 8.89 -0.01
C SER A 58 -10.29 8.62 1.09
N LYS A 59 -9.50 9.66 1.43
CA LYS A 59 -8.53 9.55 2.55
C LYS A 59 -9.22 9.19 3.86
N ILE A 60 -10.41 9.75 4.12
CA ILE A 60 -11.16 9.52 5.35
C ILE A 60 -11.63 8.06 5.43
N GLU A 61 -12.20 7.53 4.35
CA GLU A 61 -12.65 6.14 4.29
C GLU A 61 -11.48 5.16 4.49
N MET A 62 -10.33 5.43 3.83
CA MET A 62 -9.14 4.62 4.01
C MET A 62 -8.64 4.64 5.46
N THR A 63 -8.60 5.81 6.09
CA THR A 63 -8.21 5.97 7.50
C THR A 63 -9.14 5.19 8.42
N ASN A 64 -10.46 5.33 8.25
CA ASN A 64 -11.44 4.61 9.06
C ASN A 64 -11.28 3.09 8.92
N ARG A 65 -11.02 2.60 7.71
CA ARG A 65 -10.80 1.17 7.49
C ARG A 65 -9.52 0.66 8.15
N ILE A 66 -8.45 1.46 8.14
CA ILE A 66 -7.21 1.13 8.86
C ILE A 66 -7.49 1.07 10.36
N LEU A 67 -8.19 2.07 10.92
CA LEU A 67 -8.54 2.12 12.34
C LEU A 67 -9.37 0.92 12.78
N ILE A 68 -10.38 0.53 12.00
CA ILE A 68 -11.20 -0.66 12.28
C ILE A 68 -10.35 -1.92 12.28
N LYS A 69 -9.45 -2.10 11.29
CA LYS A 69 -8.54 -3.26 11.25
C LYS A 69 -7.60 -3.31 12.45
N ILE A 70 -7.06 -2.16 12.86
CA ILE A 70 -6.19 -2.08 14.04
C ILE A 70 -6.99 -2.42 15.30
N LYS A 71 -8.20 -1.87 15.46
CA LYS A 71 -9.06 -2.18 16.61
C LYS A 71 -9.35 -3.67 16.70
N ASN A 72 -9.80 -4.29 15.62
CA ASN A 72 -10.12 -5.72 15.59
C ASN A 72 -8.89 -6.56 15.94
N TYR A 73 -7.74 -6.25 15.34
CA TYR A 73 -6.48 -6.92 15.67
C TYR A 73 -6.13 -6.84 17.16
N LEU A 74 -6.31 -5.66 17.79
CA LEU A 74 -6.03 -5.50 19.21
C LEU A 74 -7.02 -6.26 20.10
N VAL A 75 -8.28 -6.41 19.68
CA VAL A 75 -9.27 -7.24 20.40
C VAL A 75 -8.94 -8.72 20.25
N ASP A 76 -8.62 -9.17 19.04
CA ASP A 76 -8.33 -10.59 18.77
C ASP A 76 -7.03 -11.08 19.44
N ASN A 77 -6.08 -10.17 19.71
CA ASN A 77 -4.77 -10.50 20.28
C ASN A 77 -4.62 -10.13 21.76
N ASN A 78 -5.51 -9.31 22.31
CA ASN A 78 -5.62 -9.12 23.74
C ASN A 78 -6.90 -9.83 24.17
N ASN A 79 -6.80 -11.06 24.69
CA ASN A 79 -7.92 -11.75 25.35
C ASN A 79 -8.46 -10.88 26.50
N VAL A 80 -9.39 -9.97 26.20
CA VAL A 80 -10.25 -9.26 27.16
C VAL A 80 -11.68 -9.69 26.88
#